data_AF-A0A953QPP7-F1
#
_entry.id   AF-A0A953QPP7-F1
#
_cell.length_a   1.000
_cell.length_b   1.000
_cell.length_c   1.000
_cell.angle_alpha   90.00
_cell.angle_beta   90.00
_cell.angle_gamma   90.00
#
_symmetry.space_group_name_H-M   'P 1'
#
loop_
_entity.id
_entity.type
_entity.pdbx_description
1 polymer ?
#
loop_
_entity_poly.entity_id
_entity_poly.type
_entity_poly.pdbx_seq_one_letter_code
_entity_poly.pdbx_strand_id
1 'polypeptide(L)'
;MFPMLRVGFALWFGLIPLLRLQGQPAAEAAAPLAARISSLLPRRATVSLEFQNLTALAPAEWLNFRGALEGELRKAGLDLAAATQPESRLRVVISENPRGLLFVAEISTKDARQVAMLPWNRAAPAETKPRIKIVKTPVWDQAEPVLDVVLLDSGSQLLVLSAGKVAGYRMADGNWTLSVQAFFTLARPPARDARGRLEFADGALRVYLPGTTCSSPLSSLRFTCSAASDPWPLNPRDTAFEVRWVTDRNLLESSGVPGAFYNAAAGLLAASDSRIKDRANDPVAGADGWGSDLAGVENPCGSSTLVIASAAGDGQAGDQVRVFEIANGQAAPASEALALPGAVTALWPADASGQVTLVVRNSKTGNYEASRLGLACAE
;
A
#
# COMPACT_ATOMS: atom_id res chain seq x y z
N MET A 1 58.54 -28.64 -54.12
CA MET A 1 57.09 -28.70 -54.41
C MET A 1 56.38 -28.80 -53.05
N PHE A 2 55.79 -27.72 -52.56
CA PHE A 2 55.00 -27.70 -51.31
C PHE A 2 53.71 -28.52 -51.47
N PRO A 3 53.17 -29.10 -50.37
CA PRO A 3 51.92 -28.51 -49.87
C PRO A 3 51.72 -28.51 -48.35
N MET A 4 51.30 -27.33 -47.88
CA MET A 4 50.20 -27.04 -46.94
C MET A 4 50.07 -27.84 -45.63
N LEU A 5 50.55 -27.21 -44.54
CA LEU A 5 50.04 -27.41 -43.19
C LEU A 5 48.70 -26.67 -43.03
N ARG A 6 47.62 -27.37 -42.67
CA ARG A 6 46.36 -26.76 -42.23
C ARG A 6 46.35 -26.72 -40.69
N VAL A 7 46.43 -25.50 -40.14
CA VAL A 7 46.22 -25.24 -38.70
C VAL A 7 44.71 -25.09 -38.48
N GLY A 8 44.11 -26.00 -37.74
CA GLY A 8 42.73 -25.88 -37.25
C GLY A 8 42.72 -25.16 -35.91
N PHE A 9 42.24 -23.91 -35.90
CA PHE A 9 41.93 -23.17 -34.66
C PHE A 9 40.55 -23.62 -34.17
N ALA A 10 40.51 -24.44 -33.12
CA ALA A 10 39.28 -24.74 -32.41
C ALA A 10 38.97 -23.60 -31.42
N LEU A 11 38.03 -22.73 -31.79
CA LEU A 11 37.45 -21.72 -30.89
C LEU A 11 36.55 -22.42 -29.87
N TRP A 12 37.10 -22.69 -28.70
CA TRP A 12 36.37 -23.17 -27.53
C TRP A 12 35.65 -21.97 -26.88
N PHE A 13 34.41 -21.70 -27.32
CA PHE A 13 33.52 -20.77 -26.62
C PHE A 13 33.08 -21.43 -25.31
N GLY A 14 33.79 -21.13 -24.23
CA GLY A 14 33.35 -21.45 -22.88
C GLY A 14 32.01 -20.76 -22.60
N LEU A 15 30.95 -21.53 -22.42
CA LEU A 15 29.72 -21.07 -21.79
C LEU A 15 30.06 -20.63 -20.36
N ILE A 16 30.09 -19.32 -20.12
CA ILE A 16 30.04 -18.77 -18.77
C ILE A 16 28.62 -19.00 -18.26
N PRO A 17 28.40 -19.77 -17.19
CA PRO A 17 27.07 -19.87 -16.60
C PRO A 17 26.71 -18.48 -16.04
N LEU A 18 25.64 -17.90 -16.57
CA LEU A 18 24.98 -16.75 -15.96
C LEU A 18 24.50 -17.19 -14.57
N LEU A 19 25.30 -16.86 -13.55
CA LEU A 19 24.89 -16.96 -12.15
C LEU A 19 23.63 -16.10 -12.00
N ARG A 20 22.47 -16.75 -11.87
CA ARG A 20 21.24 -16.09 -11.45
C ARG A 20 21.52 -15.44 -10.10
N LEU A 21 21.44 -14.11 -10.03
CA LEU A 21 21.43 -13.34 -8.79
C LEU A 21 20.13 -13.66 -8.05
N GLN A 22 20.13 -14.76 -7.30
CA GLN A 22 19.06 -15.05 -6.35
C GLN A 22 19.13 -14.01 -5.23
N GLY A 23 17.98 -13.45 -4.85
CA GLY A 23 17.93 -12.53 -3.71
C GLY A 23 18.33 -13.26 -2.43
N GLN A 24 19.06 -12.56 -1.57
CA GLN A 24 19.67 -13.10 -0.36
C GLN A 24 18.95 -12.56 0.88
N PRO A 25 18.63 -13.41 1.87
CA PRO A 25 18.21 -12.98 3.20
C PRO A 25 19.22 -12.01 3.82
N ALA A 26 18.75 -11.14 4.71
CA ALA A 26 19.59 -10.14 5.37
C ALA A 26 20.80 -10.75 6.09
N ALA A 27 20.61 -11.89 6.75
CA ALA A 27 21.70 -12.60 7.42
C ALA A 27 22.78 -13.12 6.45
N GLU A 28 22.44 -13.46 5.20
CA GLU A 28 23.40 -13.96 4.21
C GLU A 28 24.25 -12.84 3.62
N ALA A 29 23.74 -11.61 3.58
CA ALA A 29 24.51 -10.45 3.14
C ALA A 29 25.61 -10.03 4.13
N ALA A 30 25.54 -10.51 5.37
CA ALA A 30 26.52 -10.22 6.41
C ALA A 30 27.91 -10.81 6.13
N ALA A 31 27.98 -12.06 5.66
CA ALA A 31 29.24 -12.75 5.39
C ALA A 31 30.11 -12.07 4.31
N PRO A 32 29.60 -11.71 3.11
CA PRO A 32 30.40 -11.02 2.11
C PRO A 32 30.82 -9.61 2.57
N LEU A 33 30.00 -8.92 3.35
CA LEU A 33 30.38 -7.62 3.92
C LEU A 33 31.48 -7.76 4.98
N ALA A 34 31.35 -8.73 5.89
CA ALA A 34 32.38 -9.03 6.89
C ALA A 34 33.71 -9.39 6.23
N ALA A 35 33.70 -10.24 5.21
CA ALA A 35 34.90 -10.58 4.45
C ALA A 35 35.56 -9.35 3.82
N ARG A 36 34.76 -8.44 3.24
CA ARG A 36 35.25 -7.17 2.68
C ARG A 36 35.87 -6.28 3.77
N ILE A 37 35.20 -6.12 4.90
CA ILE A 37 35.68 -5.31 6.04
C ILE A 37 36.99 -5.88 6.60
N SER A 38 37.03 -7.19 6.88
CA SER A 38 38.22 -7.85 7.44
C SER A 38 39.42 -7.81 6.50
N SER A 39 39.21 -7.74 5.17
CA SER A 39 40.30 -7.56 4.21
C SER A 39 40.98 -6.19 4.27
N LEU A 40 40.30 -5.19 4.86
CA LEU A 40 40.79 -3.81 4.99
C LEU A 40 41.40 -3.51 6.35
N LEU A 41 41.34 -4.47 7.29
CA LEU A 41 41.81 -4.32 8.66
C LEU A 41 42.99 -5.25 8.96
N PRO A 42 43.88 -4.86 9.89
CA PRO A 42 44.89 -5.77 10.42
C PRO A 42 44.26 -7.01 11.06
N ARG A 43 44.99 -8.13 11.06
CA ARG A 43 44.57 -9.34 11.77
C ARG A 43 44.44 -9.03 13.26
N ARG A 44 43.31 -9.42 13.87
CA ARG A 44 42.99 -9.20 15.29
C ARG A 44 42.84 -7.74 15.72
N ALA A 45 42.45 -6.85 14.81
CA ALA A 45 42.15 -5.46 15.16
C ALA A 45 40.98 -5.37 16.15
N THR A 46 41.08 -4.44 17.10
CA THR A 46 39.98 -4.04 17.98
C THR A 46 39.15 -2.94 17.33
N VAL A 47 37.85 -3.20 17.14
CA VAL A 47 36.96 -2.33 16.37
C VAL A 47 35.75 -1.90 17.20
N SER A 48 35.46 -0.60 17.23
CA SER A 48 34.15 -0.12 17.70
C SER A 48 33.15 -0.11 16.55
N LEU A 49 32.01 -0.76 16.74
CA LEU A 49 31.01 -0.95 15.70
C LEU A 49 29.77 -0.06 15.95
N GLU A 50 29.43 0.76 14.96
CA GLU A 50 28.23 1.59 14.94
C GLU A 50 27.35 1.23 13.73
N PHE A 51 26.04 1.27 13.94
CA PHE A 51 25.05 0.91 12.92
C PHE A 51 24.10 2.06 12.65
N GLN A 52 23.77 2.30 11.39
CA GLN A 52 22.75 3.27 10.98
C GLN A 52 21.89 2.73 9.86
N ASN A 53 20.56 2.87 10.00
CA ASN A 53 19.61 2.54 8.95
C ASN A 53 19.03 3.83 8.36
N LEU A 54 19.25 4.06 7.06
CA LEU A 54 18.69 5.18 6.29
C LEU A 54 17.60 4.73 5.31
N THR A 55 17.08 3.51 5.48
CA THR A 55 16.09 2.87 4.61
C THR A 55 14.80 2.57 5.38
N ALA A 56 13.75 2.17 4.66
CA ALA A 56 12.50 1.68 5.25
C ALA A 56 12.55 0.20 5.67
N LEU A 57 13.73 -0.42 5.77
CA LEU A 57 13.86 -1.84 6.14
C LEU A 57 13.21 -2.14 7.50
N ALA A 58 12.48 -3.25 7.59
CA ALA A 58 11.79 -3.66 8.81
C ALA A 58 12.77 -3.81 10.00
N PRO A 59 12.40 -3.39 11.22
CA PRO A 59 13.29 -3.46 12.39
C PRO A 59 13.84 -4.86 12.67
N ALA A 60 13.02 -5.90 12.51
CA ALA A 60 13.43 -7.29 12.70
C ALA A 60 14.48 -7.74 11.66
N GLU A 61 14.31 -7.35 10.40
CA GLU A 61 15.26 -7.67 9.33
C GLU A 61 16.60 -6.96 9.54
N TRP A 62 16.57 -5.71 10.00
CA TRP A 62 17.77 -4.96 10.37
C TRP A 62 18.50 -5.57 11.56
N LEU A 63 17.77 -5.97 12.60
CA LEU A 63 18.34 -6.64 13.77
C LEU A 63 18.99 -7.98 13.39
N ASN A 64 18.34 -8.76 12.51
CA ASN A 64 18.89 -10.02 12.02
C ASN A 64 20.21 -9.81 11.26
N PHE A 65 20.28 -8.80 10.39
CA PHE A 65 21.53 -8.44 9.72
C PHE A 65 22.62 -8.03 10.71
N ARG A 66 22.32 -7.17 11.69
CA ARG A 66 23.29 -6.72 12.69
C ARG A 66 23.88 -7.88 13.47
N GLY A 67 23.03 -8.77 13.99
CA GLY A 67 23.47 -9.97 14.70
C GLY A 67 24.33 -10.89 13.84
N ALA A 68 23.94 -11.09 12.58
CA ALA A 68 24.72 -11.89 11.63
C ALA A 68 26.09 -11.27 11.33
N LEU A 69 26.15 -9.95 11.08
CA LEU A 69 27.40 -9.26 10.78
C LEU A 69 28.37 -9.28 11.95
N GLU A 70 27.88 -9.01 13.16
CA GLU A 70 28.70 -9.14 14.37
C GLU A 70 29.25 -10.55 14.54
N GLY A 71 28.44 -11.58 14.27
CA GLY A 71 28.88 -12.98 14.28
C GLY A 71 29.99 -13.25 13.26
N GLU A 72 29.82 -12.80 12.02
CA GLU A 72 30.80 -12.99 10.94
C GLU A 72 32.10 -12.20 11.17
N LEU A 73 32.05 -10.97 11.70
CA LEU A 73 33.25 -10.20 12.05
C LEU A 73 34.05 -10.88 13.17
N ARG A 74 33.38 -11.45 14.19
CA ARG A 74 34.04 -12.25 15.23
C ARG A 74 34.67 -13.52 14.66
N LYS A 75 33.99 -14.22 13.76
CA LYS A 75 34.56 -15.40 13.04
C LYS A 75 35.79 -15.04 12.22
N ALA A 76 35.82 -13.83 11.65
CA ALA A 76 36.98 -13.30 10.94
C ALA A 76 38.13 -12.86 11.88
N GLY A 77 37.96 -13.00 13.20
CA GLY A 77 38.98 -12.75 14.21
C GLY A 77 39.10 -11.29 14.65
N LEU A 78 38.09 -10.46 14.40
CA LEU A 78 38.03 -9.08 14.92
C LEU A 78 37.47 -9.06 16.34
N ASP A 79 38.07 -8.23 17.19
CA ASP A 79 37.58 -8.01 18.55
C ASP A 79 36.62 -6.81 18.57
N LEU A 80 35.34 -7.09 18.82
CA LEU A 80 34.28 -6.09 18.86
C LEU A 80 34.16 -5.57 20.29
N ALA A 81 34.96 -4.56 20.64
CA ALA A 81 34.99 -3.98 21.97
C ALA A 81 34.23 -2.65 22.03
N ALA A 82 33.49 -2.43 23.13
CA ALA A 82 33.05 -1.10 23.56
C ALA A 82 34.23 -0.32 24.20
N ALA A 83 35.40 -0.37 23.58
CA ALA A 83 36.62 0.20 24.14
C ALA A 83 36.55 1.73 24.10
N THR A 84 37.05 2.37 25.16
CA THR A 84 37.16 3.84 25.28
C THR A 84 38.13 4.44 24.24
N GLN A 85 39.04 3.62 23.68
CA GLN A 85 39.97 3.97 22.61
C GLN A 85 40.17 2.78 21.64
N PRO A 86 39.26 2.55 20.69
CA PRO A 86 39.43 1.50 19.69
C PRO A 86 40.55 1.87 18.71
N GLU A 87 41.28 0.87 18.20
CA GLU A 87 42.29 1.08 17.15
C GLU A 87 41.64 1.51 15.82
N SER A 88 40.40 1.06 15.59
CA SER A 88 39.62 1.38 14.40
C SER A 88 38.14 1.59 14.73
N ARG A 89 37.51 2.59 14.12
CA ARG A 89 36.06 2.80 14.17
C ARG A 89 35.42 2.29 12.89
N LEU A 90 34.40 1.45 13.01
CA LEU A 90 33.63 0.90 11.90
C LEU A 90 32.17 1.37 12.01
N ARG A 91 31.73 2.15 11.03
CA ARG A 91 30.33 2.57 10.90
C ARG A 91 29.71 1.86 9.71
N VAL A 92 28.66 1.08 9.95
CA VAL A 92 27.91 0.37 8.91
C VAL A 92 26.57 1.05 8.72
N VAL A 93 26.37 1.60 7.52
CA VAL A 93 25.16 2.29 7.10
C VAL A 93 24.48 1.45 6.03
N ILE A 94 23.18 1.24 6.13
CA ILE A 94 22.38 0.78 4.99
C ILE A 94 21.67 1.99 4.38
N SER A 95 21.78 2.14 3.06
CA SER A 95 21.13 3.17 2.27
C SER A 95 20.48 2.56 1.02
N GLU A 96 19.68 3.36 0.34
CA GLU A 96 18.98 2.98 -0.89
C GLU A 96 19.36 3.95 -2.01
N ASN A 97 19.61 3.41 -3.21
CA ASN A 97 19.83 4.20 -4.42
C ASN A 97 18.98 3.63 -5.57
N PRO A 98 18.94 4.27 -6.75
CA PRO A 98 18.10 3.79 -7.87
C PRO A 98 18.43 2.37 -8.38
N ARG A 99 19.56 1.78 -7.96
CA ARG A 99 19.96 0.41 -8.29
C ARG A 99 19.63 -0.60 -7.18
N GLY A 100 19.09 -0.14 -6.04
CA GLY A 100 18.68 -0.96 -4.91
C GLY A 100 19.38 -0.61 -3.59
N LEU A 101 19.32 -1.55 -2.64
CA LEU A 101 19.90 -1.40 -1.31
C LEU A 101 21.43 -1.52 -1.36
N LEU A 102 22.10 -0.71 -0.54
CA LEU A 102 23.56 -0.63 -0.46
C LEU A 102 24.00 -0.59 0.99
N PHE A 103 24.85 -1.53 1.38
CA PHE A 103 25.64 -1.41 2.60
C PHE A 103 26.87 -0.55 2.34
N VAL A 104 27.11 0.40 3.23
CA VAL A 104 28.29 1.26 3.27
C VAL A 104 28.97 1.06 4.62
N ALA A 105 30.15 0.43 4.59
CA ALA A 105 30.99 0.27 5.76
C ALA A 105 32.14 1.30 5.69
N GLU A 106 32.10 2.27 6.60
CA GLU A 106 33.16 3.26 6.75
C GLU A 106 34.11 2.84 7.87
N ILE A 107 35.39 2.68 7.53
CA ILE A 107 36.45 2.26 8.44
C ILE A 107 37.37 3.47 8.66
N SER A 108 37.46 3.94 9.89
CA SER A 108 38.34 5.03 10.29
C SER A 108 39.42 4.51 11.23
N THR A 109 40.67 4.57 10.78
CA THR A 109 41.88 4.28 11.57
C THR A 109 42.56 5.60 11.95
N LYS A 110 43.66 5.56 12.72
CA LYS A 110 44.43 6.77 13.03
C LYS A 110 44.99 7.46 11.78
N ASP A 111 45.35 6.69 10.75
CA ASP A 111 46.11 7.19 9.60
C ASP A 111 45.30 7.26 8.30
N ALA A 112 44.16 6.57 8.22
CA ALA A 112 43.38 6.47 6.99
C ALA A 112 41.88 6.24 7.25
N ARG A 113 41.08 6.73 6.29
CA ARG A 113 39.65 6.41 6.15
C ARG A 113 39.44 5.58 4.90
N GLN A 114 38.78 4.45 5.04
CA GLN A 114 38.45 3.54 3.94
C GLN A 114 36.95 3.28 3.92
N VAL A 115 36.40 3.01 2.73
CA VAL A 115 34.97 2.75 2.54
C VAL A 115 34.81 1.48 1.72
N ALA A 116 34.01 0.55 2.25
CA ALA A 116 33.57 -0.64 1.54
C ALA A 116 32.08 -0.52 1.24
N MET A 117 31.72 -0.71 -0.04
CA MET A 117 30.33 -0.70 -0.48
C MET A 117 29.94 -2.10 -0.98
N LEU A 118 28.78 -2.59 -0.54
CA LEU A 118 28.25 -3.88 -0.97
C LEU A 118 26.76 -3.73 -1.34
N PRO A 119 26.40 -3.91 -2.62
CA PRO A 119 24.99 -3.95 -3.00
C PRO A 119 24.33 -5.18 -2.39
N TRP A 120 23.10 -5.02 -1.90
CA TRP A 120 22.33 -6.12 -1.35
C TRP A 120 21.08 -6.37 -2.20
N ASN A 121 21.12 -7.49 -2.92
CA ASN A 121 19.95 -8.00 -3.62
C ASN A 121 19.06 -8.73 -2.61
N ARG A 122 18.12 -8.00 -2.01
CA ARG A 122 17.17 -8.54 -1.04
C ARG A 122 16.35 -9.66 -1.68
N ALA A 123 16.25 -10.80 -0.98
CA ALA A 123 15.28 -11.83 -1.33
C ALA A 123 13.88 -11.23 -1.26
N ALA A 124 13.10 -11.33 -2.35
CA ALA A 124 11.67 -11.10 -2.25
C ALA A 124 11.13 -12.02 -1.15
N PRO A 125 10.27 -11.53 -0.24
CA PRO A 125 9.59 -12.42 0.70
C PRO A 125 8.99 -13.58 -0.08
N ALA A 126 9.16 -14.81 0.41
CA ALA A 126 8.50 -15.95 -0.20
C ALA A 126 7.00 -15.63 -0.29
N GLU A 127 6.46 -15.50 -1.50
CA GLU A 127 5.03 -15.30 -1.70
C GLU A 127 4.32 -16.53 -1.13
N THR A 128 3.73 -16.36 0.04
CA THR A 128 2.72 -17.28 0.54
C THR A 128 1.67 -17.38 -0.56
N LYS A 129 1.36 -18.58 -1.04
CA LYS A 129 0.33 -18.77 -2.07
C LYS A 129 -0.91 -17.95 -1.70
N PRO A 130 -1.45 -17.12 -2.62
CA PRO A 130 -2.62 -16.32 -2.33
C PRO A 130 -3.76 -17.22 -1.90
N ARG A 131 -4.30 -16.97 -0.70
CA ARG A 131 -5.43 -17.74 -0.14
C ARG A 131 -6.77 -17.08 -0.45
N ILE A 132 -6.74 -15.86 -0.96
CA ILE A 132 -7.91 -15.05 -1.28
C ILE A 132 -7.93 -14.73 -2.77
N LYS A 133 -9.10 -14.87 -3.38
CA LYS A 133 -9.41 -14.41 -4.72
C LYS A 133 -10.36 -13.22 -4.66
N ILE A 134 -10.05 -12.17 -5.41
CA ILE A 134 -10.95 -11.01 -5.58
C ILE A 134 -11.94 -11.33 -6.70
N VAL A 135 -13.23 -11.19 -6.40
CA VAL A 135 -14.33 -11.30 -7.37
C VAL A 135 -14.87 -9.89 -7.63
N LYS A 136 -14.63 -9.36 -8.84
CA LYS A 136 -15.14 -8.04 -9.26
C LYS A 136 -16.45 -8.20 -10.03
N THR A 137 -17.51 -7.59 -9.54
CA THR A 137 -18.82 -7.54 -10.20
C THR A 137 -19.16 -6.10 -10.61
N PRO A 138 -19.26 -5.78 -11.91
CA PRO A 138 -19.67 -4.46 -12.38
C PRO A 138 -21.08 -4.09 -11.91
N VAL A 139 -21.30 -2.83 -11.57
CA VAL A 139 -22.61 -2.32 -11.11
C VAL A 139 -23.12 -1.20 -12.01
N TRP A 140 -22.25 -0.24 -12.35
CA TRP A 140 -22.64 0.99 -13.02
C TRP A 140 -21.48 1.60 -13.79
N ASP A 141 -21.77 2.32 -14.87
CA ASP A 141 -20.81 3.20 -15.53
C ASP A 141 -21.47 4.48 -16.05
N GLN A 142 -20.72 5.60 -16.02
CA GLN A 142 -21.16 6.87 -16.59
C GLN A 142 -19.98 7.83 -16.80
N ALA A 143 -20.17 8.85 -17.64
CA ALA A 143 -19.15 9.88 -17.89
C ALA A 143 -18.97 10.84 -16.70
N GLU A 144 -20.05 11.17 -15.99
CA GLU A 144 -20.00 12.04 -14.81
C GLU A 144 -19.37 11.31 -13.61
N PRO A 145 -18.60 11.98 -12.73
CA PRO A 145 -18.01 11.35 -11.55
C PRO A 145 -19.01 10.54 -10.73
N VAL A 146 -18.65 9.30 -10.44
CA VAL A 146 -19.36 8.45 -9.48
C VAL A 146 -18.63 8.55 -8.15
N LEU A 147 -19.31 9.08 -7.15
CA LEU A 147 -18.77 9.25 -5.81
C LEU A 147 -19.18 8.14 -4.86
N ASP A 148 -20.34 7.49 -5.04
CA ASP A 148 -20.73 6.28 -4.30
C ASP A 148 -21.91 5.60 -4.99
N VAL A 149 -22.11 4.31 -4.67
CA VAL A 149 -23.26 3.53 -5.12
C VAL A 149 -23.83 2.66 -4.00
N VAL A 150 -25.15 2.65 -3.88
CA VAL A 150 -25.88 1.79 -2.94
C VAL A 150 -26.88 0.95 -3.72
N LEU A 151 -26.88 -0.36 -3.45
CA LEU A 151 -27.89 -1.28 -3.97
C LEU A 151 -28.95 -1.49 -2.90
N LEU A 152 -30.22 -1.35 -3.28
CA LEU A 152 -31.38 -1.55 -2.41
C LEU A 152 -32.26 -2.65 -2.99
N ASP A 153 -33.24 -3.10 -2.20
CA ASP A 153 -34.24 -4.10 -2.61
C ASP A 153 -33.61 -5.34 -3.25
N SER A 154 -32.64 -5.93 -2.56
CA SER A 154 -31.88 -7.11 -3.02
C SER A 154 -31.20 -6.92 -4.38
N GLY A 155 -30.82 -5.68 -4.72
CA GLY A 155 -30.12 -5.33 -5.95
C GLY A 155 -31.03 -4.96 -7.12
N SER A 156 -32.35 -4.81 -6.89
CA SER A 156 -33.29 -4.36 -7.93
C SER A 156 -33.39 -2.83 -8.04
N GLN A 157 -32.85 -2.10 -7.05
CA GLN A 157 -32.73 -0.65 -7.06
C GLN A 157 -31.27 -0.23 -6.86
N LEU A 158 -30.85 0.80 -7.58
CA LEU A 158 -29.50 1.37 -7.50
C LEU A 158 -29.60 2.87 -7.28
N LEU A 159 -28.88 3.39 -6.29
CA LEU A 159 -28.63 4.82 -6.11
C LEU A 159 -27.19 5.12 -6.49
N VAL A 160 -27.00 6.15 -7.31
CA VAL A 160 -25.68 6.63 -7.75
C VAL A 160 -25.52 8.06 -7.27
N LEU A 161 -24.48 8.30 -6.46
CA LEU A 161 -24.07 9.64 -6.06
C LEU A 161 -23.06 10.20 -7.05
N SER A 162 -23.34 11.39 -7.54
CA SER A 162 -22.39 12.23 -8.27
C SER A 162 -22.15 13.54 -7.51
N ALA A 163 -21.26 14.39 -8.01
CA ALA A 163 -20.82 15.59 -7.30
C ALA A 163 -21.94 16.58 -6.91
N GLY A 164 -23.06 16.60 -7.63
CA GLY A 164 -24.18 17.52 -7.37
C GLY A 164 -25.57 16.88 -7.39
N LYS A 165 -25.66 15.55 -7.48
CA LYS A 165 -26.95 14.86 -7.60
C LYS A 165 -26.90 13.43 -7.09
N VAL A 166 -28.07 12.91 -6.74
CA VAL A 166 -28.32 11.46 -6.63
C VAL A 166 -29.28 11.06 -7.73
N ALA A 167 -28.92 10.01 -8.47
CA ALA A 167 -29.78 9.36 -9.45
C ALA A 167 -30.18 7.96 -8.96
N GLY A 168 -31.47 7.67 -9.03
CA GLY A 168 -32.04 6.37 -8.71
C GLY A 168 -32.43 5.61 -9.98
N TYR A 169 -32.08 4.32 -10.00
CA TYR A 169 -32.34 3.42 -11.10
C TYR A 169 -33.09 2.18 -10.61
N ARG A 170 -33.92 1.61 -11.46
CA ARG A 170 -34.59 0.33 -11.22
C ARG A 170 -34.19 -0.67 -12.30
N MET A 171 -33.88 -1.89 -11.87
CA MET A 171 -33.60 -3.00 -12.76
C MET A 171 -34.93 -3.49 -13.35
N ALA A 172 -35.05 -3.45 -14.67
CA ALA A 172 -36.18 -4.00 -15.42
C ALA A 172 -35.63 -4.70 -16.67
N ASP A 173 -36.02 -5.96 -16.89
CA ASP A 173 -35.59 -6.77 -18.04
C ASP A 173 -34.05 -6.82 -18.24
N GLY A 174 -33.31 -6.88 -17.11
CA GLY A 174 -31.85 -6.92 -17.10
C GLY A 174 -31.16 -5.58 -17.39
N ASN A 175 -31.92 -4.49 -17.51
CA ASN A 175 -31.39 -3.15 -17.76
C ASN A 175 -31.75 -2.20 -16.63
N TRP A 176 -30.81 -1.32 -16.31
CA TRP A 176 -31.06 -0.20 -15.42
C TRP A 176 -31.85 0.89 -16.13
N THR A 177 -32.98 1.29 -15.55
CA THR A 177 -33.81 2.39 -16.06
C THR A 177 -33.84 3.51 -15.02
N LEU A 178 -33.60 4.76 -15.46
CA LEU A 178 -33.66 5.92 -14.57
C LEU A 178 -35.10 6.03 -14.02
N SER A 179 -35.22 5.95 -12.70
CA SER A 179 -36.52 6.05 -12.02
C SER A 179 -36.73 7.45 -11.45
N VAL A 180 -35.68 8.05 -10.91
CA VAL A 180 -35.73 9.37 -10.27
C VAL A 180 -34.35 10.00 -10.26
N GLN A 181 -34.27 11.33 -10.21
CA GLN A 181 -33.04 12.04 -9.91
C GLN A 181 -33.34 13.29 -9.11
N ALA A 182 -32.42 13.67 -8.24
CA ALA A 182 -32.51 14.89 -7.47
C ALA A 182 -31.15 15.56 -7.34
N PHE A 183 -31.16 16.88 -7.54
CA PHE A 183 -30.00 17.73 -7.41
C PHE A 183 -29.97 18.34 -6.03
N PHE A 184 -28.77 18.62 -5.54
CA PHE A 184 -28.57 19.37 -4.31
C PHE A 184 -27.59 20.52 -4.56
N THR A 185 -27.82 21.64 -3.87
CA THR A 185 -26.96 22.82 -3.97
C THR A 185 -25.96 22.80 -2.84
N LEU A 186 -24.67 22.81 -3.19
CA LEU A 186 -23.59 22.91 -2.23
C LEU A 186 -23.27 24.38 -1.96
N ALA A 187 -22.99 24.70 -0.70
CA ALA A 187 -22.58 26.05 -0.31
C ALA A 187 -21.21 26.44 -0.89
N ARG A 188 -20.40 25.45 -1.25
CA ARG A 188 -19.07 25.62 -1.85
C ARG A 188 -18.91 24.69 -3.04
N PRO A 189 -18.12 25.06 -4.06
CA PRO A 189 -17.75 24.15 -5.13
C PRO A 189 -17.04 22.90 -4.58
N PRO A 190 -17.28 21.72 -5.16
CA PRO A 190 -16.57 20.50 -4.75
C PRO A 190 -15.06 20.63 -5.01
N ALA A 191 -14.27 19.93 -4.18
CA ALA A 191 -12.84 19.80 -4.41
C ALA A 191 -12.55 19.11 -5.75
N ARG A 192 -11.32 19.27 -6.27
CA ARG A 192 -10.88 18.59 -7.51
C ARG A 192 -10.98 17.06 -7.39
N ASP A 193 -10.64 16.55 -6.22
CA ASP A 193 -10.87 15.16 -5.84
C ASP A 193 -12.15 15.10 -5.01
N ALA A 194 -13.30 15.07 -5.70
CA ALA A 194 -14.60 15.03 -5.05
C ALA A 194 -14.78 13.70 -4.33
N ARG A 195 -15.22 13.76 -3.08
CA ARG A 195 -15.51 12.59 -2.25
C ARG A 195 -16.96 12.65 -1.80
N GLY A 196 -17.59 11.50 -1.61
CA GLY A 196 -18.99 11.41 -1.20
C GLY A 196 -19.31 10.03 -0.67
N ARG A 197 -20.27 9.94 0.25
CA ARG A 197 -20.80 8.66 0.74
C ARG A 197 -22.32 8.70 0.78
N LEU A 198 -22.92 7.57 0.40
CA LEU A 198 -24.34 7.33 0.57
C LEU A 198 -24.55 6.38 1.73
N GLU A 199 -25.51 6.72 2.58
CA GLU A 199 -25.99 5.84 3.63
C GLU A 199 -27.51 5.81 3.62
N PHE A 200 -28.07 4.61 3.73
CA PHE A 200 -29.49 4.42 3.89
C PHE A 200 -29.75 3.76 5.25
N ALA A 201 -30.37 4.51 6.15
CA ALA A 201 -30.72 4.07 7.49
C ALA A 201 -32.08 4.63 7.86
N ASP A 202 -32.90 3.83 8.54
CA ASP A 202 -34.20 4.24 9.09
C ASP A 202 -35.16 4.90 8.07
N GLY A 203 -35.11 4.46 6.81
CA GLY A 203 -35.96 4.99 5.73
C GLY A 203 -35.53 6.35 5.18
N ALA A 204 -34.42 6.91 5.68
CA ALA A 204 -33.82 8.15 5.20
C ALA A 204 -32.54 7.87 4.42
N LEU A 205 -32.40 8.57 3.29
CA LEU A 205 -31.17 8.63 2.54
C LEU A 205 -30.33 9.79 3.08
N ARG A 206 -29.09 9.50 3.49
CA ARG A 206 -28.08 10.48 3.85
C ARG A 206 -26.99 10.51 2.80
N VAL A 207 -26.59 11.72 2.44
CA VAL A 207 -25.49 12.02 1.53
C VAL A 207 -24.46 12.78 2.33
N TYR A 208 -23.28 12.19 2.50
CA TYR A 208 -22.16 12.82 3.16
C TYR A 208 -21.20 13.35 2.09
N LEU A 209 -20.90 14.64 2.16
CA LEU A 209 -19.92 15.32 1.31
C LEU A 209 -18.94 16.08 2.21
N PRO A 210 -17.73 16.43 1.71
CA PRO A 210 -16.80 17.26 2.45
C PRO A 210 -17.46 18.55 2.98
N GLY A 211 -17.61 18.64 4.30
CA GLY A 211 -18.21 19.79 5.00
C GLY A 211 -19.73 19.96 4.86
N THR A 212 -20.45 19.06 4.17
CA THR A 212 -21.91 19.16 3.98
C THR A 212 -22.58 17.79 4.13
N THR A 213 -23.68 17.74 4.87
CA THR A 213 -24.55 16.55 4.93
C THR A 213 -25.90 16.91 4.36
N CYS A 214 -26.41 16.09 3.44
CA CYS A 214 -27.77 16.21 2.92
C CYS A 214 -28.60 15.00 3.35
N SER A 215 -29.87 15.24 3.66
CA SER A 215 -30.82 14.18 4.03
C SER A 215 -32.09 14.26 3.20
N SER A 216 -32.68 13.11 2.91
CA SER A 216 -33.95 13.03 2.19
C SER A 216 -34.71 11.75 2.48
N PRO A 217 -36.06 11.78 2.54
CA PRO A 217 -36.87 10.57 2.45
C PRO A 217 -36.69 9.91 1.07
N LEU A 218 -36.40 8.60 1.05
CA LEU A 218 -36.14 7.86 -0.20
C LEU A 218 -37.30 7.95 -1.21
N SER A 219 -38.54 8.03 -0.72
CA SER A 219 -39.76 8.14 -1.54
C SER A 219 -39.85 9.43 -2.37
N SER A 220 -39.12 10.49 -1.98
CA SER A 220 -39.24 11.81 -2.60
C SER A 220 -37.93 12.35 -3.18
N LEU A 221 -36.78 11.91 -2.66
CA LEU A 221 -35.45 12.45 -2.96
C LEU A 221 -35.36 13.98 -2.89
N ARG A 222 -36.19 14.63 -2.06
CA ARG A 222 -36.05 16.06 -1.74
C ARG A 222 -34.98 16.24 -0.69
N PHE A 223 -33.81 16.74 -1.10
CA PHE A 223 -32.67 16.92 -0.21
C PHE A 223 -32.73 18.23 0.57
N THR A 224 -32.48 18.13 1.88
CA THR A 224 -32.16 19.26 2.74
C THR A 224 -30.70 19.12 3.17
N CYS A 225 -29.87 20.10 2.81
CA CYS A 225 -28.44 20.11 3.08
C CYS A 225 -28.09 21.12 4.16
N SER A 226 -27.18 20.75 5.06
CA SER A 226 -26.62 21.62 6.09
C SER A 226 -25.11 21.40 6.22
N ALA A 227 -24.43 22.31 6.90
CA ALA A 227 -23.04 22.08 7.30
C ALA A 227 -22.94 20.75 8.06
N ALA A 228 -21.90 19.96 7.76
CA ALA A 228 -21.72 18.65 8.36
C ALA A 228 -21.45 18.78 9.86
N SER A 229 -22.36 18.25 10.69
CA SER A 229 -22.18 18.08 12.14
C SER A 229 -21.78 16.66 12.53
N ASP A 230 -22.13 15.70 11.69
CA ASP A 230 -21.95 14.27 11.98
C ASP A 230 -20.55 13.80 11.54
N PRO A 231 -19.99 12.76 12.19
CA PRO A 231 -18.77 12.12 11.74
C PRO A 231 -18.90 11.62 10.29
N TRP A 232 -17.79 11.65 9.56
CA TRP A 232 -17.70 11.05 8.23
C TRP A 232 -17.78 9.53 8.32
N PRO A 233 -18.67 8.87 7.56
CA PRO A 233 -18.87 7.43 7.66
C PRO A 233 -17.76 6.70 6.89
N LEU A 234 -16.63 6.42 7.54
CA LEU A 234 -15.58 5.59 6.93
C LEU A 234 -16.08 4.17 6.68
N ASN A 235 -16.62 3.55 7.72
CA ASN A 235 -17.19 2.23 7.70
C ASN A 235 -18.54 2.28 8.44
N PRO A 236 -19.68 2.02 7.77
CA PRO A 236 -20.99 2.01 8.42
C PRO A 236 -21.10 0.94 9.53
N ARG A 237 -20.16 -0.01 9.60
CA ARG A 237 -20.12 -1.08 10.61
C ARG A 237 -19.13 -0.84 11.75
N ASP A 238 -18.24 0.13 11.62
CA ASP A 238 -17.28 0.51 12.68
C ASP A 238 -17.51 1.98 13.03
N THR A 239 -18.54 2.22 13.84
CA THR A 239 -18.93 3.56 14.30
C THR A 239 -18.07 4.06 15.47
N ALA A 240 -17.18 3.23 16.02
CA ALA A 240 -16.34 3.59 17.15
C ALA A 240 -15.19 4.52 16.76
N PHE A 241 -14.84 4.59 15.48
CA PHE A 241 -13.79 5.46 14.96
C PHE A 241 -14.38 6.67 14.23
N GLU A 242 -14.68 7.71 15.00
CA GLU A 242 -15.21 8.96 14.47
C GLU A 242 -14.14 9.80 13.79
N VAL A 243 -14.36 10.16 12.53
CA VAL A 243 -13.46 11.06 11.79
C VAL A 243 -14.25 12.21 11.20
N ARG A 244 -13.58 13.33 10.94
CA ARG A 244 -14.20 14.56 10.43
C ARG A 244 -13.35 15.15 9.31
N TRP A 245 -14.00 15.83 8.38
CA TRP A 245 -13.30 16.60 7.37
C TRP A 245 -12.63 17.81 8.00
N VAL A 246 -11.37 18.01 7.65
CA VAL A 246 -10.69 19.27 7.88
C VAL A 246 -11.27 20.31 6.94
N THR A 247 -11.80 21.41 7.48
CA THR A 247 -12.41 22.48 6.70
C THR A 247 -11.47 22.97 5.59
N ASP A 248 -12.01 23.06 4.37
CA ASP A 248 -11.29 23.50 3.16
C ASP A 248 -10.08 22.65 2.75
N ARG A 249 -9.98 21.43 3.27
CA ARG A 249 -8.93 20.47 2.93
C ARG A 249 -9.58 19.13 2.59
N ASN A 250 -9.05 18.45 1.57
CA ASN A 250 -9.47 17.10 1.25
C ASN A 250 -8.74 16.09 2.17
N LEU A 251 -8.86 16.29 3.48
CA LEU A 251 -8.22 15.52 4.53
C LEU A 251 -9.19 15.26 5.66
N LEU A 252 -9.02 14.13 6.32
CA LEU A 252 -9.74 13.70 7.50
C LEU A 252 -8.86 13.83 8.74
N GLU A 253 -9.49 14.05 9.88
CA GLU A 253 -8.88 14.04 11.21
C GLU A 253 -9.77 13.24 12.18
N SER A 254 -9.16 12.76 13.27
CA SER A 254 -9.86 12.06 14.35
C SER A 254 -9.30 12.53 15.68
N SER A 255 -10.16 12.68 16.69
CA SER A 255 -9.68 12.85 18.06
C SER A 255 -8.88 11.63 18.49
N GLY A 256 -7.71 11.84 19.11
CA GLY A 256 -6.86 10.75 19.60
C GLY A 256 -5.95 10.10 18.56
N VAL A 257 -5.95 10.57 17.31
CA VAL A 257 -5.01 10.14 16.28
C VAL A 257 -4.15 11.35 15.86
N PRO A 258 -2.82 11.25 15.91
CA PRO A 258 -1.95 12.33 15.45
C PRO A 258 -2.02 12.55 13.94
N GLY A 259 -2.26 13.79 13.52
CA GLY A 259 -2.17 14.21 12.13
C GLY A 259 -3.41 13.91 11.29
N ALA A 260 -3.37 14.39 10.04
CA ALA A 260 -4.45 14.24 9.08
C ALA A 260 -4.16 13.12 8.08
N PHE A 261 -5.20 12.51 7.54
CA PHE A 261 -5.14 11.36 6.62
C PHE A 261 -6.17 11.50 5.49
N TYR A 262 -5.97 10.79 4.38
CA TYR A 262 -6.88 10.79 3.23
C TYR A 262 -8.04 9.80 3.41
N ASN A 263 -7.74 8.65 4.01
CA ASN A 263 -8.69 7.57 4.24
C ASN A 263 -8.20 6.70 5.41
N ALA A 264 -9.08 5.84 5.93
CA ALA A 264 -8.75 4.91 6.99
C ALA A 264 -9.62 3.66 6.93
N ALA A 265 -9.03 2.51 7.23
CA ALA A 265 -9.75 1.25 7.33
C ALA A 265 -9.01 0.26 8.24
N ALA A 266 -9.74 -0.57 8.98
CA ALA A 266 -9.18 -1.63 9.83
C ALA A 266 -8.10 -1.13 10.82
N GLY A 267 -8.25 0.10 11.34
CA GLY A 267 -7.26 0.71 12.25
C GLY A 267 -6.01 1.26 11.56
N LEU A 268 -5.96 1.22 10.22
CA LEU A 268 -4.92 1.83 9.40
C LEU A 268 -5.38 3.17 8.84
N LEU A 269 -4.42 4.05 8.57
CA LEU A 269 -4.58 5.41 8.09
C LEU A 269 -3.71 5.59 6.85
N ALA A 270 -4.28 6.04 5.74
CA ALA A 270 -3.51 6.62 4.63
C ALA A 270 -3.14 8.06 5.00
N ALA A 271 -2.02 8.23 5.71
CA ALA A 271 -1.62 9.51 6.26
C ALA A 271 -1.27 10.54 5.17
N SER A 272 -1.44 11.82 5.51
CA SER A 272 -1.16 12.94 4.59
C SER A 272 0.32 13.06 4.16
N ASP A 273 1.23 12.37 4.84
CA ASP A 273 2.64 12.22 4.44
C ASP A 273 2.88 11.05 3.48
N SER A 274 1.81 10.51 2.87
CA SER A 274 1.84 9.40 1.90
C SER A 274 2.37 8.08 2.46
N ARG A 275 2.23 7.87 3.77
CA ARG A 275 2.55 6.60 4.45
C ARG A 275 1.30 5.95 5.00
N ILE A 276 1.30 4.62 5.05
CA ILE A 276 0.29 3.88 5.80
C ILE A 276 0.76 3.78 7.25
N LYS A 277 -0.09 4.22 8.18
CA LYS A 277 0.19 4.22 9.62
C LYS A 277 -0.95 3.56 10.38
N ASP A 278 -0.66 3.08 11.58
CA ASP A 278 -1.70 2.69 12.52
C ASP A 278 -2.24 3.89 13.32
N ARG A 279 -3.19 3.64 14.23
CA ARG A 279 -3.76 4.67 15.11
C ARG A 279 -2.76 5.26 16.12
N ALA A 280 -1.66 4.56 16.41
CA ALA A 280 -0.58 5.06 17.25
C ALA A 280 0.40 5.96 16.47
N ASN A 281 0.15 6.18 15.17
CA ASN A 281 0.99 6.92 14.23
C ASN A 281 2.33 6.24 13.93
N ASP A 282 2.40 4.92 14.13
CA ASP A 282 3.53 4.09 13.71
C ASP A 282 3.36 3.62 12.26
N PRO A 283 4.44 3.61 11.45
CA PRO A 283 4.39 3.09 10.09
C PRO A 283 4.07 1.59 10.05
N VAL A 284 3.24 1.17 9.11
CA VAL A 284 2.87 -0.25 8.93
C VAL A 284 3.85 -0.92 7.95
N ALA A 285 4.56 -1.93 8.43
CA ALA A 285 5.51 -2.67 7.60
C ALA A 285 4.79 -3.46 6.49
N GLY A 286 5.33 -3.48 5.27
CA GLY A 286 4.73 -4.20 4.13
C GLY A 286 3.59 -3.47 3.43
N ALA A 287 3.27 -2.26 3.87
CA ALA A 287 2.35 -1.34 3.19
C ALA A 287 3.08 -0.38 2.23
N ASP A 288 4.36 -0.64 1.94
CA ASP A 288 5.14 0.12 0.98
C ASP A 288 4.51 0.03 -0.43
N GLY A 289 4.33 1.17 -1.07
CA GLY A 289 3.70 1.25 -2.40
C GLY A 289 2.18 1.13 -2.40
N TRP A 290 1.52 1.25 -1.24
CA TRP A 290 0.06 1.45 -1.20
C TRP A 290 -0.32 2.88 -1.59
N GLY A 291 -1.50 3.02 -2.19
CA GLY A 291 -2.15 4.29 -2.44
C GLY A 291 -2.93 4.79 -1.23
N SER A 292 -3.71 5.85 -1.42
CA SER A 292 -4.54 6.46 -0.39
C SER A 292 -5.89 5.78 -0.18
N ASP A 293 -6.28 4.86 -1.06
CA ASP A 293 -7.59 4.25 -1.05
C ASP A 293 -7.49 2.83 -0.47
N LEU A 294 -8.11 2.64 0.70
CA LEU A 294 -8.15 1.39 1.44
C LEU A 294 -9.56 1.11 1.98
N ALA A 295 -9.94 -0.16 2.05
CA ALA A 295 -11.21 -0.61 2.60
C ALA A 295 -11.03 -1.87 3.43
N GLY A 296 -11.63 -1.90 4.62
CA GLY A 296 -11.70 -3.09 5.44
C GLY A 296 -12.77 -4.02 4.91
N VAL A 297 -12.49 -5.32 4.93
CA VAL A 297 -13.43 -6.34 4.45
C VAL A 297 -13.35 -7.58 5.34
N GLU A 298 -14.49 -8.22 5.54
CA GLU A 298 -14.58 -9.47 6.30
C GLU A 298 -13.80 -10.57 5.57
N ASN A 299 -13.13 -11.44 6.35
CA ASN A 299 -12.39 -12.57 5.81
C ASN A 299 -13.33 -13.77 5.63
N PRO A 300 -13.60 -14.24 4.39
CA PRO A 300 -14.44 -15.42 4.19
C PRO A 300 -13.72 -16.73 4.52
N CYS A 301 -12.41 -16.70 4.75
CA CYS A 301 -11.55 -17.88 4.90
C CYS A 301 -10.94 -18.01 6.30
N GLY A 302 -11.31 -17.15 7.25
CA GLY A 302 -10.72 -17.10 8.58
C GLY A 302 -11.26 -15.94 9.41
N SER A 303 -10.65 -15.70 10.56
CA SER A 303 -11.09 -14.69 11.54
C SER A 303 -10.24 -13.41 11.53
N SER A 304 -9.23 -13.32 10.68
CA SER A 304 -8.35 -12.14 10.61
C SER A 304 -9.01 -10.99 9.85
N THR A 305 -8.59 -9.77 10.17
CA THR A 305 -9.03 -8.57 9.44
C THR A 305 -8.29 -8.46 8.12
N LEU A 306 -9.03 -8.31 7.03
CA LEU A 306 -8.45 -8.05 5.71
C LEU A 306 -8.66 -6.60 5.30
N VAL A 307 -7.69 -6.09 4.54
CA VAL A 307 -7.72 -4.78 3.92
C VAL A 307 -7.52 -4.92 2.43
N ILE A 308 -8.41 -4.34 1.63
CA ILE A 308 -8.19 -4.11 0.22
C ILE A 308 -7.52 -2.75 0.09
N ALA A 309 -6.37 -2.69 -0.56
CA ALA A 309 -5.64 -1.45 -0.81
C ALA A 309 -5.36 -1.26 -2.30
N SER A 310 -5.45 -0.02 -2.75
CA SER A 310 -4.94 0.45 -4.03
C SER A 310 -3.41 0.49 -4.02
N ALA A 311 -2.79 0.43 -5.20
CA ALA A 311 -1.37 0.71 -5.34
C ALA A 311 -1.11 2.23 -5.38
N ALA A 312 0.11 2.63 -5.06
CA ALA A 312 0.57 3.99 -5.29
C ALA A 312 0.69 4.21 -6.81
N GLY A 313 -0.25 4.97 -7.38
CA GLY A 313 -0.28 5.33 -8.79
C GLY A 313 -0.26 6.84 -9.01
N ASP A 314 0.16 7.26 -10.20
CA ASP A 314 0.12 8.66 -10.63
C ASP A 314 -1.24 9.09 -11.21
N GLY A 315 -2.22 8.18 -11.19
CA GLY A 315 -3.56 8.37 -11.73
C GLY A 315 -3.64 8.44 -13.26
N GLN A 316 -2.52 8.23 -13.98
CA GLN A 316 -2.44 8.27 -15.44
C GLN A 316 -2.37 6.87 -16.06
N ALA A 317 -1.74 5.91 -15.37
CA ALA A 317 -1.68 4.51 -15.78
C ALA A 317 -2.82 3.65 -15.19
N GLY A 318 -2.96 2.41 -15.66
CA GLY A 318 -3.85 1.43 -15.02
C GLY A 318 -3.42 1.18 -13.57
N ASP A 319 -4.38 1.22 -12.65
CA ASP A 319 -4.15 0.98 -11.22
C ASP A 319 -4.30 -0.51 -10.90
N GLN A 320 -4.10 -0.89 -9.64
CA GLN A 320 -4.40 -2.22 -9.15
C GLN A 320 -4.89 -2.17 -7.71
N VAL A 321 -5.70 -3.15 -7.35
CA VAL A 321 -6.06 -3.40 -5.93
C VAL A 321 -5.61 -4.79 -5.51
N ARG A 322 -5.24 -4.93 -4.25
CA ARG A 322 -4.80 -6.20 -3.67
C ARG A 322 -5.34 -6.33 -2.25
N VAL A 323 -5.62 -7.57 -1.84
CA VAL A 323 -6.00 -7.90 -0.47
C VAL A 323 -4.76 -8.17 0.36
N PHE A 324 -4.74 -7.62 1.56
CA PHE A 324 -3.69 -7.83 2.55
C PHE A 324 -4.31 -8.29 3.86
N GLU A 325 -3.62 -9.22 4.52
CA GLU A 325 -3.86 -9.57 5.91
C GLU A 325 -2.98 -8.71 6.80
N ILE A 326 -3.57 -8.14 7.85
CA ILE A 326 -2.84 -7.32 8.83
C ILE A 326 -2.65 -8.16 10.09
N ALA A 327 -1.39 -8.51 10.38
CA ALA A 327 -1.03 -9.27 11.55
C ALA A 327 0.22 -8.66 12.21
N ASN A 328 0.16 -8.44 13.52
CA ASN A 328 1.29 -7.92 14.32
C ASN A 328 1.91 -6.62 13.76
N GLY A 329 1.08 -5.70 13.26
CA GLY A 329 1.55 -4.42 12.67
C GLY A 329 2.21 -4.56 11.29
N GLN A 330 2.10 -5.73 10.66
CA GLN A 330 2.64 -6.01 9.34
C GLN A 330 1.50 -6.36 8.37
N ALA A 331 1.55 -5.77 7.18
CA ALA A 331 0.70 -6.12 6.06
C ALA A 331 1.37 -7.21 5.21
N ALA A 332 0.66 -8.31 4.98
CA ALA A 332 1.09 -9.40 4.12
C ALA A 332 0.09 -9.59 2.96
N PRO A 333 0.55 -9.67 1.69
CA PRO A 333 -0.32 -9.99 0.57
C PRO A 333 -1.10 -11.29 0.80
N ALA A 334 -2.43 -11.24 0.65
CA ALA A 334 -3.33 -12.38 0.79
C ALA A 334 -3.99 -12.79 -0.55
N SER A 335 -3.96 -11.90 -1.55
CA SER A 335 -4.44 -12.15 -2.92
C SER A 335 -3.39 -11.77 -3.97
N GLU A 336 -3.60 -12.23 -5.19
CA GLU A 336 -2.99 -11.61 -6.37
C GLU A 336 -3.45 -10.15 -6.53
N ALA A 337 -2.68 -9.35 -7.27
CA ALA A 337 -3.13 -8.01 -7.67
C ALA A 337 -4.20 -8.10 -8.77
N LEU A 338 -5.31 -7.41 -8.57
CA LEU A 338 -6.32 -7.19 -9.59
C LEU A 338 -6.00 -5.91 -10.35
N ALA A 339 -5.55 -6.05 -11.60
CA ALA A 339 -5.33 -4.92 -12.50
C ALA A 339 -6.66 -4.23 -12.85
N LEU A 340 -6.63 -2.89 -12.90
CA LEU A 340 -7.76 -2.03 -13.14
C LEU A 340 -7.54 -1.18 -14.42
N PRO A 341 -8.62 -0.77 -15.11
CA PRO A 341 -8.52 -0.05 -16.37
C PRO A 341 -8.13 1.45 -16.22
N GLY A 342 -7.92 1.93 -15.01
CA GLY A 342 -7.53 3.31 -14.71
C GLY A 342 -7.43 3.54 -13.21
N ALA A 343 -7.41 4.82 -12.82
CA ALA A 343 -7.18 5.25 -11.44
C ALA A 343 -8.34 4.87 -10.51
N VAL A 344 -8.03 4.35 -9.32
CA VAL A 344 -9.01 4.24 -8.23
C VAL A 344 -9.36 5.65 -7.75
N THR A 345 -10.65 5.99 -7.77
CA THR A 345 -11.13 7.27 -7.24
C THR A 345 -11.87 7.10 -5.92
N ALA A 346 -12.15 5.85 -5.55
CA ALA A 346 -12.99 5.50 -4.43
C ALA A 346 -12.88 4.01 -4.08
N LEU A 347 -12.63 3.74 -2.80
CA LEU A 347 -12.61 2.40 -2.23
C LEU A 347 -13.10 2.44 -0.78
N TRP A 348 -14.19 1.73 -0.47
CA TRP A 348 -14.75 1.65 0.90
C TRP A 348 -15.66 0.44 1.08
N PRO A 349 -15.97 0.05 2.34
CA PRO A 349 -16.97 -0.97 2.62
C PRO A 349 -18.31 -0.66 1.94
N ALA A 350 -18.90 -1.66 1.30
CA ALA A 350 -20.22 -1.57 0.69
C ALA A 350 -21.34 -1.63 1.74
N ASP A 351 -22.58 -1.40 1.30
CA ASP A 351 -23.78 -1.66 2.08
C ASP A 351 -23.92 -3.16 2.44
N ALA A 352 -23.68 -4.05 1.46
CA ALA A 352 -23.67 -5.49 1.66
C ALA A 352 -22.45 -5.98 2.46
N SER A 353 -22.65 -7.02 3.28
CA SER A 353 -21.57 -7.64 4.07
C SER A 353 -20.53 -8.32 3.20
N GLY A 354 -19.26 -8.23 3.63
CA GLY A 354 -18.14 -8.85 2.91
C GLY A 354 -17.87 -8.27 1.53
N GLN A 355 -18.44 -7.10 1.19
CA GLN A 355 -18.22 -6.43 -0.08
C GLN A 355 -17.62 -5.03 0.09
N VAL A 356 -16.87 -4.61 -0.92
CA VAL A 356 -16.26 -3.29 -1.03
C VAL A 356 -16.76 -2.62 -2.31
N THR A 357 -17.12 -1.35 -2.22
CA THR A 357 -17.35 -0.49 -3.38
C THR A 357 -16.01 -0.07 -3.96
N LEU A 358 -15.83 -0.30 -5.25
CA LEU A 358 -14.72 0.23 -6.03
C LEU A 358 -15.29 1.17 -7.10
N VAL A 359 -14.73 2.38 -7.22
CA VAL A 359 -14.92 3.22 -8.41
C VAL A 359 -13.58 3.50 -9.06
N VAL A 360 -13.55 3.32 -10.38
CA VAL A 360 -12.38 3.57 -11.22
C VAL A 360 -12.72 4.59 -12.29
N ARG A 361 -11.82 5.55 -12.52
CA ARG A 361 -11.87 6.39 -13.72
C ARG A 361 -11.11 5.69 -14.84
N ASN A 362 -11.84 5.05 -15.76
CA ASN A 362 -11.27 4.29 -16.85
C ASN A 362 -10.47 5.21 -17.79
N SER A 363 -9.19 4.91 -17.97
CA SER A 363 -8.26 5.73 -18.76
C SER A 363 -8.54 5.67 -20.27
N LYS A 364 -9.20 4.60 -20.75
CA LYS A 364 -9.51 4.39 -22.17
C LYS A 364 -10.83 5.05 -22.57
N THR A 365 -11.87 4.91 -21.74
CA THR A 365 -13.21 5.42 -22.06
C THR A 365 -13.46 6.81 -21.49
N GLY A 366 -12.74 7.18 -20.42
CA GLY A 366 -13.00 8.39 -19.64
C GLY A 366 -14.17 8.28 -18.67
N ASN A 367 -14.91 7.16 -18.70
CA ASN A 367 -16.04 6.92 -17.79
C ASN A 367 -15.55 6.55 -16.39
N TYR A 368 -16.41 6.83 -15.41
CA TYR A 368 -16.33 6.30 -14.07
C TYR A 368 -17.11 4.98 -14.01
N GLU A 369 -16.46 3.92 -13.54
CA GLU A 369 -17.02 2.57 -13.43
C GLU A 369 -17.09 2.16 -11.96
N ALA A 370 -18.29 1.88 -11.48
CA ALA A 370 -18.52 1.34 -10.14
C ALA A 370 -18.65 -0.20 -10.19
N SER A 371 -18.03 -0.87 -9.22
CA SER A 371 -18.06 -2.33 -9.08
C SER A 371 -18.14 -2.71 -7.60
N ARG A 372 -18.69 -3.91 -7.32
CA ARG A 372 -18.53 -4.57 -6.03
C ARG A 372 -17.33 -5.51 -6.09
N LEU A 373 -16.48 -5.45 -5.08
CA LEU A 373 -15.42 -6.42 -4.84
C LEU A 373 -15.88 -7.35 -3.72
N GLY A 374 -16.07 -8.62 -4.03
CA GLY A 374 -16.24 -9.70 -3.06
C GLY A 374 -14.95 -10.50 -2.92
N LEU A 375 -14.83 -11.23 -1.81
CA LEU A 375 -13.70 -12.13 -1.56
C LEU A 375 -14.17 -13.59 -1.59
N ALA A 376 -13.32 -14.48 -2.11
CA ALA A 376 -13.51 -15.92 -2.07
C ALA A 376 -12.23 -16.62 -1.66
N CYS A 377 -12.33 -17.81 -1.05
CA CYS A 377 -11.16 -18.62 -0.74
C CYS A 377 -10.58 -19.22 -2.02
N ALA A 378 -9.26 -19.10 -2.18
CA ALA A 378 -8.54 -19.82 -3.20
C ALA A 378 -8.35 -21.28 -2.75
N GLU A 379 -8.57 -22.22 -3.67
CA GLU A 379 -8.36 -23.67 -3.45
C GLU A 379 -6.88 -24.06 -3.46
#